data_AF-A0A1Q6R8E4-F1
#
_entry.id   AF-A0A1Q6R8E4-F1
#
_cell.length_a   1.000
_cell.length_b   1.000
_cell.length_c   1.000
_cell.angle_alpha   90.00
_cell.angle_beta   90.00
_cell.angle_gamma   90.00
#
_symmetry.space_group_name_H-M   'P 1'
#
loop_
_entity.id
_entity.type
_entity.pdbx_description
1 polymer ?
#
loop_
_entity_poly.entity_id
_entity_poly.type
_entity_poly.pdbx_seq_one_letter_code
_entity_poly.pdbx_strand_id
1 'polypeptide(L)'
;MNSCESWLTYEQVFDDYHINIGEQGELYLTCNMLREYKSHTWRRNSRSIGVTLCCAKDAILAYKCNPVFGAYPPTMLQVEQMAIVVAILCHELELEINNDTVMTHAEAASRDQYGPGQGDPDMRWDLYMLKGMPERTSCCSHMKRK
;
A
#
# COMPACT_ATOMS: atom_id res chain seq x y z
N MET A 1 31.44 -17.46 4.25
CA MET A 1 31.02 -16.10 4.65
C MET A 1 29.51 -16.07 4.52
N ASN A 2 28.84 -15.84 5.65
CA ASN A 2 27.41 -16.10 5.82
C ASN A 2 26.54 -15.27 4.87
N SER A 3 25.50 -15.93 4.39
CA SER A 3 24.37 -15.41 3.64
C SER A 3 23.82 -14.14 4.28
N CYS A 4 23.78 -13.06 3.49
CA CYS A 4 23.19 -11.78 3.87
C CYS A 4 21.67 -11.95 3.90
N GLU A 5 21.09 -12.15 5.08
CA GLU A 5 19.65 -11.93 5.27
C GLU A 5 19.41 -10.42 5.14
N SER A 6 18.74 -10.01 4.05
CA SER A 6 18.32 -8.63 3.86
C SER A 6 17.21 -8.31 4.88
N TRP A 7 17.57 -7.61 5.95
CA TRP A 7 16.60 -7.09 6.90
C TRP A 7 15.79 -5.96 6.23
N LEU A 8 14.60 -6.27 5.68
CA LEU A 8 13.54 -5.26 5.51
C LEU A 8 13.40 -4.52 6.85
N THR A 9 13.71 -3.22 6.88
CA THR A 9 13.50 -2.29 8.01
C THR A 9 12.58 -1.15 7.54
N TYR A 10 12.16 -0.26 8.44
CA TYR A 10 11.48 0.98 8.02
C TYR A 10 12.33 1.88 7.10
N GLU A 11 13.64 1.62 6.99
CA GLU A 11 14.57 2.37 6.13
C GLU A 11 14.59 1.84 4.69
N GLN A 12 13.92 0.71 4.40
CA GLN A 12 13.89 0.18 3.05
C GLN A 12 12.99 1.01 2.14
N VAL A 13 13.59 1.59 1.11
CA VAL A 13 12.93 2.36 0.05
C VAL A 13 12.74 1.48 -1.19
N PHE A 14 11.60 1.62 -1.87
CA PHE A 14 11.22 0.82 -3.02
C PHE A 14 11.19 1.67 -4.30
N ASP A 15 11.99 1.29 -5.29
CA ASP A 15 12.03 1.99 -6.59
C ASP A 15 10.75 1.80 -7.42
N ASP A 16 9.92 0.81 -7.08
CA ASP A 16 8.64 0.55 -7.77
C ASP A 16 7.58 1.64 -7.56
N TYR A 17 7.81 2.56 -6.62
CA TYR A 17 6.91 3.68 -6.29
C TYR A 17 7.56 5.03 -6.63
N HIS A 18 6.77 6.10 -6.60
CA HIS A 18 7.29 7.47 -6.77
C HIS A 18 7.71 8.05 -5.42
N ILE A 19 6.86 7.84 -4.40
CA ILE A 19 7.01 8.41 -3.06
C ILE A 19 6.97 7.27 -2.05
N ASN A 20 8.02 7.19 -1.22
CA ASN A 20 8.15 6.25 -0.12
C ASN A 20 8.07 7.02 1.20
N ILE A 21 7.28 6.53 2.16
CA ILE A 21 7.07 7.16 3.46
C ILE A 21 7.73 6.33 4.57
N GLY A 22 8.79 6.88 5.17
CA GLY A 22 9.57 6.28 6.26
C GLY A 22 8.85 6.24 7.60
N GLU A 23 9.46 5.61 8.61
CA GLU A 23 8.87 5.36 9.94
C GLU A 23 8.28 6.62 10.60
N GLN A 24 8.99 7.74 10.49
CA GLN A 24 8.65 9.01 11.14
C GLN A 24 7.94 9.98 10.18
N GLY A 25 7.48 9.50 9.02
CA GLY A 25 6.83 10.32 8.00
C GLY A 25 7.81 11.00 7.04
N GLU A 26 9.08 10.57 6.99
CA GLU A 26 10.04 11.08 6.01
C GLU A 26 9.63 10.70 4.59
N LEU A 27 9.80 11.63 3.65
CA LEU A 27 9.52 11.37 2.23
C LEU A 27 10.81 11.07 1.47
N TYR A 28 10.85 9.89 0.84
CA TYR A 28 11.91 9.51 -0.10
C TYR A 28 11.32 9.43 -1.50
N LEU A 29 11.86 10.25 -2.41
CA LEU A 29 11.47 10.25 -3.82
C LEU A 29 12.41 9.32 -4.60
N THR A 30 11.82 8.40 -5.33
CA THR A 30 12.51 7.45 -6.22
C THR A 30 12.29 7.79 -7.69
N CYS A 31 11.89 9.02 -8.00
CA CYS A 31 11.69 9.53 -9.36
C CYS A 31 12.22 10.97 -9.47
N ASN A 32 12.64 11.39 -10.66
CA ASN A 32 12.92 12.81 -10.92
C ASN A 32 11.66 13.59 -11.31
N MET A 33 10.67 12.89 -11.89
CA MET A 33 9.37 13.43 -12.26
C MET A 33 8.24 12.46 -11.92
N LEU A 34 7.11 12.98 -11.44
CA LEU A 34 5.89 12.20 -11.12
C LEU A 34 5.21 11.56 -12.34
N ARG A 35 5.74 11.78 -13.56
CA ARG A 35 5.25 11.18 -14.81
C ARG A 35 6.07 9.95 -15.23
N GLU A 36 7.14 9.66 -14.50
CA GLU A 36 7.96 8.47 -14.77
C GLU A 36 7.12 7.20 -14.59
N TYR A 37 7.42 6.19 -15.38
CA TYR A 37 6.76 4.90 -15.23
C TYR A 37 7.30 4.18 -13.99
N LYS A 38 6.39 3.66 -13.16
CA LYS A 38 6.70 2.95 -11.92
C LYS A 38 5.84 1.69 -11.80
N SER A 39 6.43 0.57 -11.37
CA SER A 39 5.79 -0.76 -11.39
C SER A 39 5.01 -1.11 -10.11
N HIS A 40 4.25 -0.15 -9.56
CA HIS A 40 3.61 -0.30 -8.25
C HIS A 40 2.30 -1.12 -8.22
N THR A 41 1.49 -1.11 -9.28
CA THR A 41 0.17 -1.75 -9.30
C THR A 41 -0.22 -2.16 -10.72
N TRP A 42 -0.43 -3.46 -10.93
CA TRP A 42 -0.83 -3.99 -12.23
C TRP A 42 -2.06 -3.25 -12.78
N ARG A 43 -2.04 -2.94 -14.09
CA ARG A 43 -3.03 -2.09 -14.80
C ARG A 43 -3.21 -0.66 -14.30
N ARG A 44 -2.37 -0.19 -13.36
CA ARG A 44 -2.34 1.18 -12.84
C ARG A 44 -0.91 1.72 -12.73
N ASN A 45 0.05 1.21 -13.51
CA ASN A 45 1.46 1.68 -13.50
C ASN A 45 1.70 2.94 -14.34
N SER A 46 0.71 3.39 -15.11
CA SER A 46 0.81 4.54 -16.00
C SER A 46 -0.29 5.53 -15.70
N ARG A 47 0.01 6.82 -15.85
CA ARG A 47 -0.93 7.93 -15.55
C ARG A 47 -1.41 7.92 -14.10
N SER A 48 -0.52 7.54 -13.19
CA SER A 48 -0.78 7.32 -11.77
C SER A 48 0.49 7.60 -10.97
N ILE A 49 0.33 7.97 -9.71
CA ILE A 49 1.44 8.21 -8.79
C ILE A 49 1.35 7.17 -7.67
N GLY A 50 2.22 6.17 -7.70
CA GLY A 50 2.40 5.22 -6.60
C GLY A 50 3.02 5.87 -5.35
N VAL A 51 2.32 5.78 -4.23
CA VAL A 51 2.79 6.16 -2.89
C VAL A 51 2.81 4.90 -2.00
N THR A 52 3.89 4.67 -1.25
CA THR A 52 4.02 3.51 -0.36
C THR A 52 4.46 3.89 1.06
N LEU A 53 4.07 3.07 2.03
CA LEU A 53 4.60 3.11 3.40
C LEU A 53 5.70 2.06 3.53
N CYS A 54 6.86 2.45 4.04
CA CYS A 54 7.97 1.54 4.30
C CYS A 54 7.71 0.73 5.58
N CYS A 55 6.69 -0.13 5.60
CA CYS A 55 6.24 -0.86 6.79
C CYS A 55 5.63 -2.23 6.45
N ALA A 56 5.05 -2.89 7.46
CA ALA A 56 4.23 -4.09 7.35
C ALA A 56 4.97 -5.29 6.73
N LYS A 57 6.25 -5.44 7.06
CA LYS A 57 7.04 -6.60 6.65
C LYS A 57 6.39 -7.88 7.16
N ASP A 58 6.31 -8.87 6.28
CA ASP A 58 5.74 -10.20 6.57
C ASP A 58 4.28 -10.12 7.06
N ALA A 59 3.58 -9.03 6.75
CA ALA A 59 2.17 -8.92 7.07
C ALA A 59 1.38 -9.97 6.28
N ILE A 60 0.31 -10.41 6.90
CA ILE A 60 -0.61 -11.38 6.30
C ILE A 60 -2.03 -10.88 6.44
N LEU A 61 -2.86 -11.30 5.50
CA LEU A 61 -4.30 -11.16 5.62
C LEU A 61 -4.89 -12.44 6.22
N ALA A 62 -5.18 -12.40 7.52
CA ALA A 62 -5.79 -13.51 8.23
C ALA A 62 -7.28 -13.67 7.89
N TYR A 63 -7.92 -14.69 8.48
CA TYR A 63 -9.32 -15.01 8.26
C TYR A 63 -10.24 -13.77 8.34
N LYS A 64 -11.22 -13.68 7.43
CA LYS A 64 -12.13 -12.54 7.26
C LYS A 64 -11.44 -11.20 6.97
N CYS A 65 -10.37 -11.20 6.16
CA CYS A 65 -9.66 -9.97 5.79
C CYS A 65 -9.09 -9.21 7.02
N ASN A 66 -8.72 -9.92 8.10
CA ASN A 66 -8.13 -9.27 9.26
C ASN A 66 -6.63 -9.12 9.07
N PRO A 67 -6.09 -7.89 8.89
CA PRO A 67 -4.65 -7.71 8.72
C PRO A 67 -3.92 -8.04 10.02
N VAL A 68 -2.85 -8.82 9.89
CA VAL A 68 -1.86 -9.03 10.94
C VAL A 68 -0.57 -8.42 10.44
N PHE A 69 -0.28 -7.21 10.93
CA PHE A 69 0.96 -6.52 10.62
C PHE A 69 2.09 -7.26 11.34
N GLY A 70 2.97 -7.91 10.58
CA GLY A 70 4.07 -8.72 11.09
C GLY A 70 5.13 -7.86 11.79
N ALA A 71 6.32 -7.79 11.22
CA ALA A 71 7.34 -6.86 11.70
C ALA A 71 7.08 -5.44 11.16
N TYR A 72 7.48 -4.43 11.93
CA TYR A 72 7.41 -3.02 11.53
C TYR A 72 5.97 -2.56 11.17
N PRO A 73 4.99 -2.63 12.10
CA PRO A 73 3.62 -2.24 11.80
C PRO A 73 3.51 -0.76 11.39
N PRO A 74 2.52 -0.37 10.57
CA PRO A 74 2.35 1.02 10.14
C PRO A 74 2.26 1.96 11.35
N THR A 75 3.08 3.02 11.35
CA THR A 75 3.05 4.04 12.41
C THR A 75 1.94 5.06 12.15
N MET A 76 1.50 5.77 13.20
CA MET A 76 0.55 6.87 13.01
C MET A 76 1.15 8.01 12.18
N LEU A 77 2.46 8.28 12.32
CA LEU A 77 3.15 9.30 11.54
C LEU A 77 3.17 8.95 10.05
N GLN A 78 3.40 7.68 9.70
CA GLN A 78 3.29 7.20 8.32
C GLN A 78 1.89 7.43 7.74
N VAL A 79 0.85 7.08 8.50
CA VAL A 79 -0.55 7.23 8.08
C VAL A 79 -0.92 8.71 7.91
N GLU A 80 -0.52 9.55 8.86
CA GLU A 80 -0.76 11.00 8.81
C GLU A 80 -0.04 11.63 7.60
N GLN A 81 1.23 11.29 7.39
CA GLN A 81 1.99 11.79 6.24
C GLN A 81 1.39 11.31 4.91
N MET A 82 0.91 10.07 4.83
CA MET A 82 0.21 9.57 3.65
C MET A 82 -1.04 10.41 3.34
N ALA A 83 -1.84 10.74 4.35
CA ALA A 83 -3.01 11.59 4.18
C ALA A 83 -2.64 12.99 3.68
N ILE A 84 -1.57 13.58 4.22
CA ILE A 84 -1.04 14.88 3.78
C ILE A 84 -0.57 14.81 2.32
N VAL A 85 0.22 13.80 1.95
CA VAL A 85 0.71 13.61 0.57
C VAL A 85 -0.45 13.47 -0.41
N VAL A 86 -1.45 12.64 -0.09
CA VAL A 86 -2.65 12.47 -0.93
C VAL A 86 -3.38 13.79 -1.11
N ALA A 87 -3.59 14.55 -0.02
CA ALA A 87 -4.27 15.83 -0.06
C ALA A 87 -3.52 16.85 -0.94
N ILE A 88 -2.19 16.97 -0.78
CA ILE A 88 -1.36 17.86 -1.59
C ILE A 88 -1.38 17.45 -3.06
N LEU A 89 -1.18 16.17 -3.37
CA LEU A 89 -1.22 15.68 -4.75
C LEU A 89 -2.55 15.98 -5.42
N CYS A 90 -3.67 15.73 -4.73
CA CYS A 90 -4.99 16.01 -5.28
C CYS A 90 -5.21 17.51 -5.50
N HIS A 91 -4.80 18.34 -4.55
CA HIS A 91 -4.90 19.79 -4.67
C HIS A 91 -4.08 20.33 -5.86
N GLU A 92 -2.79 20.00 -5.93
CA GLU A 92 -1.87 20.53 -6.95
C GLU A 92 -2.13 19.97 -8.36
N LEU A 93 -2.75 18.79 -8.46
CA LEU A 93 -3.15 18.20 -9.75
C LEU A 93 -4.60 18.49 -10.13
N GLU A 94 -5.30 19.31 -9.33
CA GLU A 94 -6.72 19.66 -9.53
C GLU A 94 -7.62 18.42 -9.63
N LEU A 95 -7.36 17.41 -8.80
CA LEU A 95 -8.13 16.18 -8.69
C LEU A 95 -9.05 16.24 -7.47
N GLU A 96 -10.32 15.88 -7.65
CA GLU A 96 -11.22 15.66 -6.51
C GLU A 96 -10.78 14.42 -5.74
N ILE A 97 -10.85 14.44 -4.41
CA ILE A 97 -10.60 13.25 -3.58
C ILE A 97 -11.84 12.36 -3.60
N ASN A 98 -11.80 11.30 -4.42
CA ASN A 98 -12.86 10.30 -4.51
C ASN A 98 -12.26 8.93 -4.90
N ASN A 99 -13.11 7.92 -5.01
CA ASN A 99 -12.69 6.54 -5.28
C ASN A 99 -12.12 6.33 -6.69
N ASP A 100 -12.24 7.28 -7.60
CA ASP A 100 -11.72 7.18 -8.97
C ASP A 100 -10.34 7.82 -9.12
N THR A 101 -9.98 8.73 -8.23
CA THR A 101 -8.70 9.45 -8.22
C THR A 101 -7.71 8.89 -7.20
N VAL A 102 -8.20 8.49 -6.02
CA VAL A 102 -7.39 7.94 -4.93
C VAL A 102 -7.87 6.53 -4.64
N MET A 103 -6.96 5.56 -4.73
CA MET A 103 -7.26 4.16 -4.42
C MET A 103 -6.07 3.46 -3.78
N THR A 104 -6.37 2.57 -2.85
CA THR A 104 -5.42 1.59 -2.32
C THR A 104 -5.13 0.51 -3.38
N HIS A 105 -3.98 -0.15 -3.25
CA HIS A 105 -3.67 -1.31 -4.09
C HIS A 105 -4.75 -2.39 -3.97
N ALA A 106 -5.28 -2.65 -2.77
CA ALA A 106 -6.34 -3.63 -2.56
C ALA A 106 -7.65 -3.30 -3.30
N GLU A 107 -8.03 -2.02 -3.37
CA GLU A 107 -9.21 -1.59 -4.14
C GLU A 107 -8.99 -1.74 -5.64
N ALA A 108 -7.81 -1.34 -6.14
CA ALA A 108 -7.44 -1.53 -7.54
C ALA A 108 -7.50 -3.01 -7.92
N ALA A 109 -6.93 -3.88 -7.08
CA ALA A 109 -6.90 -5.32 -7.28
C ALA A 109 -8.29 -5.95 -7.25
N SER A 110 -9.13 -5.51 -6.32
CA SER A 110 -10.52 -5.99 -6.23
C SER A 110 -11.32 -5.64 -7.49
N ARG A 111 -11.12 -4.44 -8.06
CA ARG A 111 -11.75 -4.03 -9.33
C ARG A 111 -11.28 -4.89 -10.51
N ASP A 112 -10.02 -5.31 -10.49
CA ASP A 112 -9.41 -6.13 -11.54
C ASP A 112 -9.47 -7.65 -11.27
N GLN A 113 -10.23 -8.07 -10.25
CA GLN A 113 -10.49 -9.47 -9.90
C GLN A 113 -9.25 -10.27 -9.45
N TYR A 114 -8.25 -9.61 -8.87
CA TYR A 114 -7.09 -10.24 -8.24
C TYR A 114 -6.88 -9.81 -6.79
N GLY A 115 -7.90 -9.23 -6.15
CA GLY A 115 -7.85 -8.77 -4.77
C GLY A 115 -7.93 -9.90 -3.72
N PRO A 116 -8.03 -9.52 -2.43
CA PRO A 116 -8.23 -10.47 -1.33
C PRO A 116 -9.35 -11.47 -1.58
N GLY A 117 -9.03 -12.76 -1.46
CA GLY A 117 -10.01 -13.83 -1.65
C GLY A 117 -10.34 -14.16 -3.11
N GLN A 118 -9.65 -13.56 -4.09
CA GLN A 118 -9.87 -13.79 -5.54
C GLN A 118 -8.77 -14.65 -6.19
N GLY A 119 -8.04 -15.44 -5.39
CA GLY A 119 -7.07 -16.42 -5.91
C GLY A 119 -5.68 -15.88 -6.22
N ASP A 120 -5.36 -14.67 -5.76
CA ASP A 120 -4.00 -14.13 -5.80
C ASP A 120 -3.05 -15.01 -4.96
N PRO A 121 -2.02 -15.65 -5.56
CA PRO A 121 -1.07 -16.49 -4.84
C PRO A 121 -0.12 -15.69 -3.94
N ASP A 122 0.11 -14.40 -4.21
CA ASP A 122 1.06 -13.59 -3.46
C ASP A 122 0.44 -13.00 -2.19
N MET A 123 -0.88 -12.76 -2.16
CA MET A 123 -1.67 -12.30 -1.01
C MET A 123 -1.05 -11.11 -0.24
N ARG A 124 -0.35 -10.21 -0.92
CA ARG A 124 0.36 -9.06 -0.31
C ARG A 124 -0.61 -7.92 -0.02
N TRP A 125 -1.41 -8.10 1.03
CA TRP A 125 -2.42 -7.15 1.49
C TRP A 125 -2.01 -6.51 2.82
N ASP A 126 -0.72 -6.16 2.89
CA ASP A 126 0.00 -5.78 4.10
C ASP A 126 -0.61 -4.56 4.81
N LEU A 127 -1.33 -3.71 4.07
CA LEU A 127 -2.06 -2.53 4.56
C LEU A 127 -3.54 -2.53 4.13
N TYR A 128 -4.22 -3.69 4.20
CA TYR A 128 -5.61 -3.82 3.76
C TYR A 128 -6.60 -2.91 4.50
N MET A 129 -6.42 -2.76 5.81
CA MET A 129 -7.20 -1.88 6.69
C MET A 129 -6.30 -1.36 7.80
N LEU A 130 -6.43 -0.08 8.17
CA LEU A 130 -5.77 0.46 9.35
C LEU A 130 -6.55 0.11 10.63
N LYS A 131 -5.82 -0.05 11.74
CA LYS A 131 -6.44 -0.35 13.04
C LYS A 131 -7.39 0.77 13.45
N GLY A 132 -8.61 0.42 13.87
CA GLY A 132 -9.62 1.38 14.33
C GLY A 132 -10.46 2.02 13.23
N MET A 133 -10.25 1.65 11.95
CA MET A 133 -11.17 2.00 10.86
C MET A 133 -12.45 1.15 10.93
N PRO A 134 -13.61 1.68 10.52
CA PRO A 134 -14.84 0.89 10.42
C PRO A 134 -14.66 -0.29 9.47
N GLU A 135 -15.24 -1.45 9.81
CA GLU A 135 -15.19 -2.64 8.95
C GLU A 135 -15.79 -2.33 7.58
N ARG A 136 -15.03 -2.57 6.51
CA ARG A 136 -15.59 -2.53 5.14
C ARG A 136 -16.30 -3.85 4.87
N THR A 137 -17.61 -3.78 4.64
CA THR A 137 -18.46 -4.95 4.41
C THR A 137 -18.04 -5.72 3.15
N SER A 138 -17.56 -6.96 3.33
CA SER A 138 -17.75 -8.12 2.44
C SER A 138 -16.78 -8.51 1.31
N CYS A 139 -15.57 -7.93 1.18
CA CYS A 139 -14.64 -8.47 0.15
C CYS A 139 -14.14 -9.90 0.44
N CYS A 140 -14.03 -10.30 1.71
CA CYS A 140 -13.54 -11.65 2.09
C CYS A 140 -14.63 -12.72 2.31
N SER A 141 -15.86 -12.50 1.84
CA SER A 141 -16.97 -13.47 2.01
C SER A 141 -16.67 -14.88 1.45
N HIS A 142 -15.69 -14.99 0.54
CA HIS A 142 -15.27 -16.24 -0.11
C HIS A 142 -14.00 -16.87 0.50
N MET A 143 -13.39 -16.24 1.51
CA MET A 143 -12.15 -16.72 2.13
C MET A 143 -12.46 -17.91 3.06
N LYS A 144 -12.13 -19.14 2.65
CA LYS A 144 -12.36 -20.35 3.44
C LYS A 144 -11.46 -20.34 4.70
N ARG A 145 -11.98 -20.84 5.83
CA ARG A 145 -11.15 -21.16 7.00
C ARG A 145 -10.09 -22.18 6.57
N LYS A 146 -8.81 -21.84 6.75
CA LYS A 146 -7.75 -22.85 6.81
C LYS A 146 -7.72 -23.42 8.22
#